data_AF-A0A522A454-F1
#
_entry.id   AF-A0A522A454-F1
#
_cell.length_a   1.000
_cell.length_b   1.000
_cell.length_c   1.000
_cell.angle_alpha   90.00
_cell.angle_beta   90.00
_cell.angle_gamma   90.00
#
_symmetry.space_group_name_H-M   'P 1'
#
loop_
_entity.id
_entity.type
_entity.pdbx_description
1 polymer ?
#
loop_
_entity_poly.entity_id
_entity_poly.type
_entity_poly.pdbx_seq_one_letter_code
_entity_poly.pdbx_strand_id
1 'polypeptide(L)'
;MTRRAPHIVCYAPYTNWSIHSARQVTILQALRLRGCSVTYVACDGVYPVCDMTQPANGAALEAGLQACLVCQSSTAARLAAWGMPYRWLGRWLRSDDFKAARAWIGTLSPARFTAARYEITATDIGGEVWEIGAWVKSSVHTHLRHNVLDLDNPEVAEVYAQYLQSGLLACFGLSRLFAQEKPDVQLLFNGRMSSTRVALELAKLRGIRTLCEERSVVAGRMTLFDNAHCLDLSGVDALWQDWKGVPLTPEETAETAAILEDRWRGHSTDVSAFSKGLDDERQARAHLGLAGDKPIWVLFTSSLDESVDEPRSTGVYPTQAAWIEATVAFARTHGDIQLVIRVHPNSGGPRSLGRNPQDEAFFEALARSLPDNVRLVPAADDTSSYTLAAMADLGLIWYSTIGVEMMAMGRPVIRAGASWLAYCDFFTAADGPEGYIASLDTARRAPPQATMAQITGAWRFTYLWYFRQSIPFPLVNQPTWFQGEPAYKSTDALVPGKDPSLDHICNVFMAHAPLYPNAAQRSATVGAHEATAIGRHIAPFRADTGAGP
;
A
#
# COMPACT_ATOMS: atom_id res chain seq x y z
N MET A 1 -36.50 18.02 -10.19
CA MET A 1 -35.94 17.19 -11.28
C MET A 1 -35.26 16.00 -10.65
N THR A 2 -35.73 14.78 -10.89
CA THR A 2 -35.05 13.55 -10.44
C THR A 2 -33.74 13.43 -11.20
N ARG A 3 -32.60 13.39 -10.51
CA ARG A 3 -31.30 13.14 -11.14
C ARG A 3 -31.38 11.79 -11.86
N ARG A 4 -31.02 11.75 -13.14
CA ARG A 4 -30.91 10.48 -13.89
C ARG A 4 -29.86 9.61 -13.19
N ALA A 5 -30.10 8.29 -13.14
CA ALA A 5 -29.12 7.35 -12.60
C ALA A 5 -27.81 7.39 -13.42
N PRO A 6 -26.65 7.37 -12.77
CA PRO A 6 -25.37 7.56 -13.44
C PRO A 6 -25.00 6.36 -14.33
N HIS A 7 -24.21 6.63 -15.36
CA HIS A 7 -23.53 5.63 -16.14
C HIS A 7 -22.14 5.35 -15.58
N ILE A 8 -21.88 4.09 -15.23
CA ILE A 8 -20.62 3.65 -14.63
C ILE A 8 -19.81 2.87 -15.65
N VAL A 9 -18.57 3.27 -15.89
CA VAL A 9 -17.59 2.47 -16.63
C VAL A 9 -16.61 1.86 -15.63
N CYS A 10 -16.51 0.54 -15.61
CA CYS A 10 -15.50 -0.17 -14.85
C CYS A 10 -14.40 -0.63 -15.80
N TYR A 11 -13.23 0.00 -15.74
CA TYR A 11 -12.06 -0.47 -16.48
C TYR A 11 -11.27 -1.43 -15.60
N ALA A 12 -11.27 -2.71 -15.97
CA ALA A 12 -10.71 -3.80 -15.19
C ALA A 12 -9.78 -4.67 -16.04
N PRO A 13 -8.59 -4.15 -16.42
CA PRO A 13 -7.65 -4.88 -17.26
C PRO A 13 -7.03 -6.11 -16.56
N TYR A 14 -7.12 -6.17 -15.23
CA TYR A 14 -6.47 -7.15 -14.37
C TYR A 14 -7.48 -8.14 -13.76
N THR A 15 -8.42 -8.63 -14.58
CA THR A 15 -9.56 -9.43 -14.10
C THR A 15 -9.17 -10.73 -13.37
N ASN A 16 -7.94 -11.20 -13.59
CA ASN A 16 -7.40 -12.40 -12.97
C ASN A 16 -6.88 -12.21 -11.54
N TRP A 17 -6.66 -10.97 -11.08
CA TRP A 17 -6.66 -10.70 -9.64
C TRP A 17 -8.11 -10.65 -9.17
N SER A 18 -8.69 -11.85 -9.01
CA SER A 18 -10.14 -12.03 -8.92
C SER A 18 -10.75 -11.42 -7.67
N ILE A 19 -9.97 -11.11 -6.63
CA ILE A 19 -10.45 -10.35 -5.47
C ILE A 19 -11.02 -8.99 -5.86
N HIS A 20 -10.29 -8.25 -6.70
CA HIS A 20 -10.71 -6.95 -7.22
C HIS A 20 -11.92 -7.07 -8.14
N SER A 21 -11.88 -8.06 -9.03
CA SER A 21 -12.95 -8.27 -9.99
C SER A 21 -14.25 -8.73 -9.33
N ALA A 22 -14.18 -9.56 -8.31
CA ALA A 22 -15.35 -9.96 -7.54
C ALA A 22 -16.00 -8.74 -6.89
N ARG A 23 -15.22 -7.87 -6.22
CA ARG A 23 -15.73 -6.62 -5.62
C ARG A 23 -16.36 -5.71 -6.66
N GLN A 24 -15.67 -5.48 -7.77
CA GLN A 24 -16.16 -4.63 -8.86
C GLN A 24 -17.46 -5.19 -9.43
N VAL A 25 -17.55 -6.49 -9.71
CA VAL A 25 -18.77 -7.12 -10.21
C VAL A 25 -19.92 -7.01 -9.22
N THR A 26 -19.66 -7.25 -7.93
CA THR A 26 -20.67 -7.08 -6.86
C THR A 26 -21.21 -5.66 -6.80
N ILE A 27 -20.32 -4.66 -6.80
CA ILE A 27 -20.70 -3.24 -6.78
C ILE A 27 -21.52 -2.89 -8.04
N LEU A 28 -21.06 -3.30 -9.23
CA LEU A 28 -21.75 -2.97 -10.48
C LEU A 28 -23.12 -3.65 -10.58
N GLN A 29 -23.27 -4.90 -10.12
CA GLN A 29 -24.57 -5.56 -10.05
C GLN A 29 -25.52 -4.83 -9.10
N ALA A 30 -25.05 -4.42 -7.94
CA ALA A 30 -25.82 -3.62 -6.99
C ALA A 30 -26.26 -2.27 -7.60
N LEU A 31 -25.38 -1.60 -8.34
CA LEU A 31 -25.69 -0.35 -9.03
C LEU A 31 -26.72 -0.55 -10.16
N ARG A 32 -26.67 -1.67 -10.89
CA ARG A 32 -27.71 -2.02 -11.89
C ARG A 32 -29.09 -2.18 -11.25
N LEU A 33 -29.17 -2.84 -10.09
CA LEU A 33 -30.41 -3.00 -9.33
C LEU A 33 -30.98 -1.65 -8.84
N ARG A 34 -30.13 -0.62 -8.74
CA ARG A 34 -30.49 0.76 -8.37
C ARG A 34 -30.70 1.66 -9.59
N GLY A 35 -30.78 1.08 -10.80
CA GLY A 35 -31.11 1.79 -12.04
C GLY A 35 -29.93 2.39 -12.79
N CYS A 36 -28.68 2.21 -12.33
CA CYS A 36 -27.50 2.68 -13.04
C CYS A 36 -27.24 1.83 -14.30
N SER A 37 -26.74 2.45 -15.38
CA SER A 37 -26.19 1.70 -16.51
C SER A 37 -24.72 1.43 -16.26
N VAL A 38 -24.25 0.21 -16.55
CA VAL A 38 -22.85 -0.17 -16.31
C VAL A 38 -22.21 -0.76 -17.56
N THR A 39 -20.93 -0.46 -17.77
CA THR A 39 -20.08 -1.07 -18.80
C THR A 39 -18.81 -1.60 -18.12
N TYR A 40 -18.60 -2.92 -18.17
CA TYR A 40 -17.36 -3.56 -17.72
C TYR A 40 -16.41 -3.72 -18.90
N VAL A 41 -15.17 -3.26 -18.77
CA VAL A 41 -14.15 -3.31 -19.83
C VAL A 41 -12.94 -4.12 -19.34
N ALA A 42 -12.65 -5.22 -20.02
CA ALA A 42 -11.52 -6.10 -19.74
C ALA A 42 -10.42 -5.97 -20.81
N CYS A 43 -9.21 -6.43 -20.48
CA CYS A 43 -8.09 -6.49 -21.43
C CYS A 43 -8.11 -7.79 -22.25
N ASP A 44 -7.90 -7.68 -23.55
CA ASP A 44 -7.79 -8.77 -24.53
C ASP A 44 -6.35 -9.00 -25.02
N GLY A 45 -5.36 -8.76 -24.16
CA GLY A 45 -3.95 -9.05 -24.46
C GLY A 45 -3.30 -8.06 -25.43
N VAL A 46 -3.71 -6.79 -25.39
CA VAL A 46 -3.24 -5.74 -26.31
C VAL A 46 -1.89 -5.12 -25.91
N TYR A 47 -1.41 -5.41 -24.70
CA TYR A 47 -0.20 -4.81 -24.15
C TYR A 47 1.02 -5.73 -24.35
N PRO A 48 2.18 -5.19 -24.76
CA PRO A 48 3.42 -5.97 -24.82
C PRO A 48 3.87 -6.46 -23.43
N VAL A 49 3.63 -5.65 -22.39
CA VAL A 49 3.88 -6.01 -20.98
C VAL A 49 2.74 -5.50 -20.10
N CYS A 50 2.37 -6.22 -19.04
CA CYS A 50 1.36 -5.80 -18.08
C CYS A 50 1.71 -6.23 -16.65
N ASP A 51 1.04 -5.65 -15.66
CA ASP A 51 1.29 -5.90 -14.24
C ASP A 51 0.94 -7.32 -13.79
N MET A 52 0.05 -8.01 -14.50
CA MET A 52 -0.38 -9.38 -14.16
C MET A 52 0.68 -10.43 -14.46
N THR A 53 1.45 -10.26 -15.54
CA THR A 53 2.35 -11.29 -16.08
C THR A 53 3.83 -10.96 -15.84
N GLN A 54 4.13 -10.17 -14.81
CA GLN A 54 5.50 -9.80 -14.45
C GLN A 54 6.24 -10.98 -13.78
N PRO A 55 7.58 -11.04 -13.89
CA PRO A 55 8.40 -12.06 -13.23
C PRO A 55 8.21 -12.15 -11.72
N ALA A 56 8.01 -11.01 -11.04
CA ALA A 56 7.78 -10.95 -9.61
C ALA A 56 6.54 -11.76 -9.17
N ASN A 57 5.56 -11.96 -10.05
CA ASN A 57 4.38 -12.79 -9.77
C ASN A 57 4.61 -14.29 -10.05
N GLY A 58 5.86 -14.71 -10.25
CA GLY A 58 6.22 -16.09 -10.62
C GLY A 58 5.90 -16.45 -12.09
N ALA A 59 5.56 -15.46 -12.92
CA ALA A 59 5.40 -15.67 -14.36
C ALA A 59 6.78 -15.76 -15.02
N ALA A 60 6.94 -16.66 -16.00
CA ALA A 60 8.13 -16.61 -16.85
C ALA A 60 8.15 -15.25 -17.59
N LEU A 61 9.32 -14.60 -17.70
CA LEU A 61 9.49 -13.38 -18.50
C LEU A 61 8.95 -13.56 -19.95
N GLU A 62 8.99 -14.81 -20.44
CA GLU A 62 8.54 -15.24 -21.76
C GLU A 62 7.03 -15.52 -21.86
N ALA A 63 6.25 -15.29 -20.81
CA ALA A 63 4.86 -15.78 -20.76
C ALA A 63 3.96 -15.18 -21.85
N GLY A 64 4.35 -14.07 -22.48
CA GLY A 64 3.97 -13.66 -23.84
C GLY A 64 2.48 -13.82 -24.21
N LEU A 65 2.22 -14.17 -25.47
CA LEU A 65 0.86 -14.37 -25.99
C LEU A 65 0.10 -15.47 -25.23
N GLN A 66 0.80 -16.52 -24.77
CA GLN A 66 0.17 -17.67 -24.10
C GLN A 66 -0.46 -17.27 -22.75
N ALA A 67 0.24 -16.48 -21.94
CA ALA A 67 -0.33 -15.96 -20.70
C ALA A 67 -1.53 -15.05 -20.96
N CYS A 68 -1.48 -14.22 -22.00
CA CYS A 68 -2.64 -13.41 -22.40
C CYS A 68 -3.83 -14.28 -22.80
N LEU A 69 -3.63 -15.38 -23.55
CA LEU A 69 -4.71 -16.29 -23.93
C LEU A 69 -5.33 -17.00 -22.72
N VAL A 70 -4.50 -17.49 -21.79
CA VAL A 70 -4.98 -18.08 -20.52
C VAL A 70 -5.73 -17.03 -19.70
N CYS A 71 -5.22 -15.80 -19.65
CA CYS A 71 -5.86 -14.69 -18.95
C CYS A 71 -7.21 -14.33 -19.53
N GLN A 72 -7.32 -14.23 -20.86
CA GLN A 72 -8.57 -13.98 -21.57
C GLN A 72 -9.60 -15.08 -21.34
N SER A 73 -9.18 -16.35 -21.45
CA SER A 73 -10.04 -17.51 -21.22
C SER A 73 -10.59 -17.51 -19.79
N SER A 74 -9.72 -17.31 -18.79
CA SER A 74 -10.12 -17.24 -17.38
C SER A 74 -11.04 -16.06 -17.10
N THR A 75 -10.75 -14.89 -17.67
CA THR A 75 -11.59 -13.68 -17.58
C THR A 75 -12.98 -13.92 -18.14
N ALA A 76 -13.08 -14.46 -19.36
CA ALA A 76 -14.34 -14.74 -20.02
C ALA A 76 -15.19 -15.74 -19.24
N ALA A 77 -14.58 -16.85 -18.79
CA ALA A 77 -15.26 -17.87 -18.00
C ALA A 77 -15.77 -17.31 -16.67
N ARG A 78 -14.96 -16.51 -15.96
CA ARG A 78 -15.30 -15.93 -14.66
C ARG A 78 -16.42 -14.90 -14.77
N LEU A 79 -16.33 -13.97 -15.71
CA LEU A 79 -17.37 -12.95 -15.91
C LEU A 79 -18.69 -13.56 -16.40
N ALA A 80 -18.64 -14.62 -17.21
CA ALA A 80 -19.82 -15.40 -17.58
C ALA A 80 -20.45 -16.08 -16.36
N ALA A 81 -19.65 -16.75 -15.52
CA ALA A 81 -20.11 -17.41 -14.30
C ALA A 81 -20.76 -16.42 -13.31
N TRP A 82 -20.24 -15.20 -13.23
CA TRP A 82 -20.79 -14.15 -12.38
C TRP A 82 -21.90 -13.34 -13.04
N GLY A 83 -22.27 -13.62 -14.30
CA GLY A 83 -23.33 -12.91 -15.00
C GLY A 83 -23.02 -11.43 -15.27
N MET A 84 -21.76 -11.08 -15.50
CA MET A 84 -21.34 -9.73 -15.85
C MET A 84 -21.01 -9.63 -17.36
N PRO A 85 -21.86 -8.98 -18.17
CA PRO A 85 -21.50 -8.64 -19.54
C PRO A 85 -20.29 -7.71 -19.57
N TYR A 86 -19.38 -7.94 -20.51
CA TYR A 86 -18.16 -7.16 -20.62
C TYR A 86 -17.82 -6.86 -22.09
N ARG A 87 -16.89 -5.92 -22.27
CA ARG A 87 -16.31 -5.58 -23.57
C ARG A 87 -14.79 -5.65 -23.48
N TRP A 88 -14.16 -6.03 -24.58
CA TRP A 88 -12.71 -6.02 -24.71
C TRP A 88 -12.21 -4.62 -25.05
N LEU A 89 -11.09 -4.21 -24.45
CA LEU A 89 -10.45 -2.92 -24.73
C LEU A 89 -10.06 -2.76 -26.20
N GLY A 90 -9.61 -3.84 -26.85
CA GLY A 90 -9.24 -3.85 -28.28
C GLY A 90 -10.34 -3.35 -29.22
N ARG A 91 -11.61 -3.35 -28.78
CA ARG A 91 -12.72 -2.70 -29.51
C ARG A 91 -12.47 -1.23 -29.84
N TRP A 92 -11.71 -0.53 -29.00
CA TRP A 92 -11.41 0.89 -29.12
C TRP A 92 -10.00 1.17 -29.65
N LEU A 93 -9.28 0.13 -30.05
CA LEU A 93 -7.96 0.23 -30.65
C LEU A 93 -8.03 0.03 -32.17
N ARG A 94 -7.16 0.73 -32.89
CA ARG A 94 -6.94 0.62 -34.33
C ARG A 94 -5.57 0.03 -34.59
N SER A 95 -5.40 -0.63 -35.73
CA SER A 95 -4.10 -1.20 -36.12
C SER A 95 -2.99 -0.14 -36.20
N ASP A 96 -3.33 1.10 -36.56
CA ASP A 96 -2.35 2.20 -36.61
C ASP A 96 -1.94 2.72 -35.23
N ASP A 97 -2.74 2.52 -34.18
CA ASP A 97 -2.36 2.90 -32.81
C ASP A 97 -1.09 2.12 -32.36
N PHE A 98 -1.00 0.85 -32.72
CA PHE A 98 0.17 0.01 -32.43
C PHE A 98 1.43 0.47 -33.18
N LYS A 99 1.27 0.94 -34.42
CA LYS A 99 2.39 1.49 -35.20
C LYS A 99 2.82 2.83 -34.63
N ALA A 100 1.87 3.70 -34.31
CA ALA A 100 2.12 5.01 -33.71
C ALA A 100 2.85 4.86 -32.37
N ALA A 101 2.42 3.93 -31.51
CA ALA A 101 3.06 3.69 -30.23
C ALA A 101 4.53 3.24 -30.37
N ARG A 102 4.80 2.27 -31.25
CA ARG A 102 6.19 1.83 -31.52
C ARG A 102 7.04 2.93 -32.14
N ALA A 103 6.48 3.68 -33.09
CA ALA A 103 7.20 4.78 -33.74
C ALA A 103 7.56 5.88 -32.72
N TRP A 104 6.63 6.25 -31.85
CA TRP A 104 6.86 7.25 -30.80
C TRP A 104 7.99 6.85 -29.87
N ILE A 105 8.00 5.61 -29.37
CA ILE A 105 9.09 5.11 -28.50
C ILE A 105 10.43 5.18 -29.21
N GLY A 106 10.49 4.82 -30.49
CA GLY A 106 11.72 4.91 -31.30
C GLY A 106 12.27 6.33 -31.47
N THR A 107 11.49 7.37 -31.17
CA THR A 107 11.96 8.77 -31.15
C THR A 107 12.56 9.21 -29.81
N LEU A 108 12.37 8.42 -28.75
CA LEU A 108 12.76 8.77 -27.39
C LEU A 108 14.15 8.19 -27.06
N SER A 109 14.98 9.00 -26.41
CA SER A 109 16.18 8.50 -25.71
C SER A 109 15.81 7.96 -24.32
N PRO A 110 16.44 6.88 -23.82
CA PRO A 110 16.16 6.32 -22.49
C PRO A 110 16.12 7.36 -21.36
N ALA A 111 17.08 8.30 -21.34
CA ALA A 111 17.15 9.38 -20.35
C ALA A 111 15.90 10.28 -20.26
N ARG A 112 14.96 10.20 -21.21
CA ARG A 112 13.72 10.97 -21.25
C ARG A 112 12.47 10.16 -20.90
N PHE A 113 12.59 8.85 -20.67
CA PHE A 113 11.43 7.96 -20.51
C PHE A 113 10.53 8.35 -19.33
N THR A 114 11.11 8.76 -18.19
CA THR A 114 10.34 9.14 -17.00
C THR A 114 9.51 10.41 -17.15
N ALA A 115 9.91 11.30 -18.07
CA ALA A 115 9.21 12.54 -18.39
C ALA A 115 8.58 12.50 -19.79
N ALA A 116 8.45 11.31 -20.39
CA ALA A 116 7.95 11.16 -21.74
C ALA A 116 6.50 11.62 -21.84
N ARG A 117 6.25 12.54 -22.77
CA ARG A 117 4.94 13.10 -23.08
C ARG A 117 4.54 12.76 -24.51
N TYR A 118 3.26 12.47 -24.70
CA TYR A 118 2.66 12.27 -26.01
C TYR A 118 1.62 13.35 -26.26
N GLU A 119 1.83 14.15 -27.31
CA GLU A 119 0.86 15.14 -27.76
C GLU A 119 -0.06 14.49 -28.78
N ILE A 120 -1.34 14.35 -28.45
CA ILE A 120 -2.30 13.78 -29.39
C ILE A 120 -2.82 14.86 -30.35
N THR A 121 -2.59 14.65 -31.64
CA THR A 121 -3.11 15.49 -32.72
C THR A 121 -4.29 14.85 -33.45
N ALA A 122 -4.73 13.67 -32.98
CA ALA A 122 -5.81 12.92 -33.60
C ALA A 122 -7.15 13.66 -33.47
N THR A 123 -7.82 13.87 -34.60
CA THR A 123 -9.06 14.66 -34.70
C THR A 123 -10.24 14.04 -33.95
N ASP A 124 -10.21 12.72 -33.69
CA ASP A 124 -11.28 11.98 -33.02
C ASP A 124 -11.14 11.89 -31.49
N ILE A 125 -9.98 12.26 -30.94
CA ILE A 125 -9.70 12.20 -29.50
C ILE A 125 -9.58 13.61 -28.88
N GLY A 126 -9.35 14.64 -29.71
CA GLY A 126 -9.11 16.01 -29.24
C GLY A 126 -7.64 16.22 -28.85
N GLY A 127 -7.20 17.47 -28.85
CA GLY A 127 -5.82 17.82 -28.48
C GLY A 127 -5.61 17.72 -26.97
N GLU A 128 -4.81 16.76 -26.54
CA GLU A 128 -4.42 16.53 -25.14
C GLU A 128 -2.91 16.22 -25.08
N VAL A 129 -2.30 16.44 -23.91
CA VAL A 129 -0.93 16.00 -23.62
C VAL A 129 -0.99 14.91 -22.57
N TRP A 130 -0.44 13.75 -22.88
CA TRP A 130 -0.43 12.60 -21.99
C TRP A 130 0.96 12.40 -21.40
N GLU A 131 1.06 12.38 -20.07
CA GLU A 131 2.33 12.25 -19.34
C GLU A 131 2.69 10.78 -19.09
N ILE A 132 2.72 10.02 -20.18
CA ILE A 132 2.80 8.54 -20.16
C ILE A 132 4.01 8.05 -19.37
N GLY A 133 5.16 8.72 -19.48
CA GLY A 133 6.35 8.40 -18.70
C GLY A 133 6.07 8.36 -17.21
N ALA A 134 5.50 9.44 -16.67
CA ALA A 134 5.17 9.52 -15.26
C ALA A 134 4.10 8.49 -14.87
N TRP A 135 3.10 8.24 -15.73
CA TRP A 135 1.97 7.37 -15.41
C TRP A 135 2.33 5.88 -15.34
N VAL A 136 3.36 5.42 -16.06
CA VAL A 136 3.76 4.00 -16.07
C VAL A 136 4.90 3.68 -15.12
N LYS A 137 5.60 4.70 -14.61
CA LYS A 137 6.80 4.58 -13.77
C LYS A 137 6.62 3.61 -12.59
N SER A 138 5.47 3.68 -11.91
CA SER A 138 5.20 2.86 -10.71
C SER A 138 5.20 1.36 -11.01
N SER A 139 4.72 0.99 -12.19
CA SER A 139 4.73 -0.39 -12.66
C SER A 139 6.11 -0.86 -13.04
N VAL A 140 6.97 0.02 -13.57
CA VAL A 140 8.36 -0.32 -13.89
C VAL A 140 9.14 -0.63 -12.61
N HIS A 141 8.96 0.18 -11.55
CA HIS A 141 9.51 -0.12 -10.22
C HIS A 141 9.06 -1.48 -9.70
N THR A 142 7.75 -1.77 -9.75
CA THR A 142 7.20 -3.06 -9.30
C THR A 142 7.69 -4.23 -10.16
N HIS A 143 7.79 -4.06 -11.48
CA HIS A 143 8.25 -5.11 -12.40
C HIS A 143 9.68 -5.54 -12.08
N LEU A 144 10.57 -4.57 -11.89
CA LEU A 144 11.99 -4.80 -11.66
C LEU A 144 12.34 -5.04 -10.19
N ARG A 145 11.43 -4.66 -9.28
CA ARG A 145 11.68 -4.55 -7.83
C ARG A 145 12.91 -3.71 -7.50
N HIS A 146 13.05 -2.60 -8.23
CA HIS A 146 14.14 -1.64 -8.08
C HIS A 146 13.66 -0.40 -7.32
N ASN A 147 14.46 0.08 -6.38
CA ASN A 147 14.22 1.35 -5.69
C ASN A 147 14.60 2.55 -6.58
N VAL A 148 15.62 2.38 -7.44
CA VAL A 148 16.08 3.38 -8.42
C VAL A 148 16.08 2.77 -9.81
N LEU A 149 15.51 3.49 -10.79
CA LEU A 149 15.52 3.11 -12.20
C LEU A 149 16.74 3.72 -12.90
N ASP A 150 17.81 2.94 -13.03
CA ASP A 150 18.98 3.31 -13.83
C ASP A 150 18.68 3.12 -15.32
N LEU A 151 18.39 4.21 -16.03
CA LEU A 151 18.03 4.18 -17.45
C LEU A 151 19.24 4.01 -18.38
N ASP A 152 20.47 4.02 -17.85
CA ASP A 152 21.67 3.66 -18.60
C ASP A 152 21.85 2.14 -18.67
N ASN A 153 21.19 1.39 -17.78
CA ASN A 153 21.08 -0.07 -17.87
C ASN A 153 20.10 -0.46 -19.01
N PRO A 154 20.54 -1.17 -20.06
CA PRO A 154 19.69 -1.55 -21.19
C PRO A 154 18.46 -2.38 -20.81
N GLU A 155 18.54 -3.22 -19.78
CA GLU A 155 17.41 -4.05 -19.33
C GLU A 155 16.31 -3.19 -18.68
N VAL A 156 16.70 -2.23 -17.85
CA VAL A 156 15.78 -1.28 -17.23
C VAL A 156 15.13 -0.40 -18.29
N ALA A 157 15.92 0.11 -19.24
CA ALA A 157 15.43 0.93 -20.34
C ALA A 157 14.43 0.16 -21.22
N GLU A 158 14.71 -1.11 -21.54
CA GLU A 158 13.82 -1.95 -22.35
C GLU A 158 12.48 -2.20 -21.65
N VAL A 159 12.48 -2.57 -20.36
CA VAL A 159 11.23 -2.74 -19.59
C VAL A 159 10.43 -1.43 -19.56
N TYR A 160 11.09 -0.30 -19.35
CA TYR A 160 10.43 1.01 -19.36
C TYR A 160 9.80 1.31 -20.74
N ALA A 161 10.53 1.07 -21.83
CA ALA A 161 10.04 1.28 -23.19
C ALA A 161 8.79 0.44 -23.49
N GLN A 162 8.77 -0.82 -23.04
CA GLN A 162 7.58 -1.68 -23.17
C GLN A 162 6.38 -1.13 -22.37
N TYR A 163 6.62 -0.62 -21.15
CA TYR A 163 5.58 0.04 -20.37
C TYR A 163 5.07 1.35 -21.00
N LEU A 164 5.94 2.15 -21.63
CA LEU A 164 5.53 3.31 -22.43
C LEU A 164 4.60 2.90 -23.58
N GLN A 165 4.90 1.78 -24.26
CA GLN A 165 4.05 1.24 -25.30
C GLN A 165 2.69 0.83 -24.76
N SER A 166 2.66 0.07 -23.67
CA SER A 166 1.43 -0.35 -23.01
C SER A 166 0.60 0.86 -22.57
N GLY A 167 1.24 1.86 -21.97
CA GLY A 167 0.59 3.09 -21.51
C GLY A 167 -0.03 3.91 -22.65
N LEU A 168 0.67 4.07 -23.78
CA LEU A 168 0.15 4.79 -24.93
C LEU A 168 -1.01 4.05 -25.62
N LEU A 169 -0.93 2.72 -25.73
CA LEU A 169 -2.05 1.92 -26.19
C LEU A 169 -3.26 2.05 -25.27
N ALA A 170 -3.05 2.01 -23.95
CA ALA A 170 -4.11 2.26 -22.98
C ALA A 170 -4.74 3.64 -23.22
N CYS A 171 -3.92 4.67 -23.47
CA CYS A 171 -4.44 6.01 -23.72
C CYS A 171 -5.34 6.08 -24.95
N PHE A 172 -4.95 5.47 -26.06
CA PHE A 172 -5.76 5.44 -27.28
C PHE A 172 -7.10 4.72 -27.06
N GLY A 173 -7.07 3.53 -26.47
CA GLY A 173 -8.27 2.73 -26.23
C GLY A 173 -9.22 3.40 -25.24
N LEU A 174 -8.71 3.85 -24.09
CA LEU A 174 -9.49 4.50 -23.04
C LEU A 174 -10.06 5.85 -23.51
N SER A 175 -9.30 6.59 -24.32
CA SER A 175 -9.77 7.85 -24.88
C SER A 175 -11.03 7.69 -25.73
N ARG A 176 -11.04 6.70 -26.62
CA ARG A 176 -12.20 6.41 -27.48
C ARG A 176 -13.33 5.74 -26.70
N LEU A 177 -13.00 4.92 -25.69
CA LEU A 177 -13.97 4.39 -24.73
C LEU A 177 -14.74 5.52 -24.04
N PHE A 178 -14.05 6.49 -23.43
CA PHE A 178 -14.70 7.58 -22.72
C PHE A 178 -15.51 8.50 -23.66
N ALA A 179 -15.01 8.75 -24.87
CA ALA A 179 -15.75 9.52 -25.87
C ALA A 179 -17.06 8.83 -26.29
N GLN A 180 -17.06 7.50 -26.39
CA GLN A 180 -18.22 6.71 -26.79
C GLN A 180 -19.20 6.47 -25.63
N GLU A 181 -18.72 5.96 -24.49
CA GLU A 181 -19.57 5.57 -23.36
C GLU A 181 -20.02 6.77 -22.52
N LYS A 182 -19.22 7.84 -22.45
CA LYS A 182 -19.49 9.05 -21.67
C LYS A 182 -19.86 8.74 -20.21
N PRO A 183 -18.97 8.10 -19.44
CA PRO A 183 -19.25 7.74 -18.05
C PRO A 183 -19.46 8.99 -17.18
N ASP A 184 -20.39 8.89 -16.23
CA ASP A 184 -20.52 9.84 -15.13
C ASP A 184 -19.50 9.53 -14.02
N VAL A 185 -19.23 8.24 -13.79
CA VAL A 185 -18.23 7.76 -12.81
C VAL A 185 -17.46 6.56 -13.39
N GLN A 186 -16.16 6.49 -13.11
CA GLN A 186 -15.31 5.34 -13.36
C GLN A 186 -15.07 4.54 -12.08
N LEU A 187 -15.11 3.20 -12.18
CA LEU A 187 -14.59 2.28 -11.16
C LEU A 187 -13.31 1.64 -11.66
N LEU A 188 -12.30 1.56 -10.80
CA LEU A 188 -10.97 1.12 -11.17
C LEU A 188 -10.31 0.35 -10.02
N PHE A 189 -9.47 -0.63 -10.32
CA PHE A 189 -8.55 -1.19 -9.33
C PHE A 189 -7.32 -0.28 -9.16
N ASN A 190 -7.04 0.09 -7.92
CA ASN A 190 -5.90 0.83 -7.35
C ASN A 190 -5.50 2.19 -7.95
N GLY A 191 -5.64 2.39 -9.26
CA GLY A 191 -5.19 3.60 -9.95
C GLY A 191 -3.68 3.84 -9.95
N ARG A 192 -2.85 2.93 -9.40
CA ARG A 192 -1.39 3.09 -9.29
C ARG A 192 -0.64 2.51 -10.48
N MET A 193 -1.11 1.38 -10.99
CA MET A 193 -0.38 0.57 -11.96
C MET A 193 -0.61 1.03 -13.40
N SER A 194 0.41 0.99 -14.25
CA SER A 194 0.44 1.32 -15.69
C SER A 194 -0.93 1.66 -16.30
N SER A 195 -1.69 0.65 -16.74
CA SER A 195 -2.94 0.92 -17.47
C SER A 195 -4.06 1.47 -16.59
N THR A 196 -4.09 1.12 -15.29
CA THR A 196 -5.07 1.69 -14.35
C THR A 196 -4.72 3.14 -14.03
N ARG A 197 -3.45 3.48 -13.83
CA ARG A 197 -2.97 4.86 -13.67
C ARG A 197 -3.31 5.71 -14.88
N VAL A 198 -3.07 5.21 -16.09
CA VAL A 198 -3.50 5.88 -17.33
C VAL A 198 -5.01 6.17 -17.31
N ALA A 199 -5.84 5.20 -16.93
CA ALA A 199 -7.29 5.39 -16.84
C ALA A 199 -7.70 6.45 -15.81
N LEU A 200 -7.04 6.48 -14.65
CA LEU A 200 -7.28 7.49 -13.61
C LEU A 200 -6.91 8.90 -14.11
N GLU A 201 -5.73 9.07 -14.69
CA GLU A 201 -5.23 10.40 -15.10
C GLU A 201 -6.00 10.93 -16.32
N LEU A 202 -6.34 10.07 -17.29
CA LEU A 202 -7.22 10.47 -18.41
C LEU A 202 -8.62 10.86 -17.93
N ALA A 203 -9.19 10.14 -16.96
CA ALA A 203 -10.47 10.49 -16.37
C ALA A 203 -10.42 11.88 -15.72
N LYS A 204 -9.34 12.20 -14.98
CA LYS A 204 -9.12 13.54 -14.39
C LYS A 204 -9.05 14.64 -15.45
N LEU A 205 -8.29 14.44 -16.53
CA LEU A 205 -8.19 15.41 -17.64
C LEU A 205 -9.57 15.74 -18.25
N ARG A 206 -10.53 14.81 -18.16
CA ARG A 206 -11.88 14.93 -18.74
C ARG A 206 -12.97 15.19 -17.71
N GLY A 207 -12.61 15.44 -16.45
CA GLY A 207 -13.57 15.69 -15.38
C GLY A 207 -14.47 14.49 -15.03
N ILE A 208 -14.05 13.27 -15.36
CA ILE A 208 -14.74 12.03 -15.01
C ILE A 208 -14.29 11.62 -13.61
N ARG A 209 -15.22 11.54 -12.66
CA ARG A 209 -14.91 11.08 -11.30
C ARG A 209 -14.51 9.61 -11.33
N THR A 210 -13.41 9.25 -10.67
CA THR A 210 -12.94 7.87 -10.55
C THR A 210 -12.94 7.43 -9.09
N LEU A 211 -13.52 6.27 -8.81
CA LEU A 211 -13.39 5.58 -7.54
C LEU A 211 -12.42 4.40 -7.73
N CYS A 212 -11.26 4.48 -7.07
CA CYS A 212 -10.28 3.41 -7.07
C CYS A 212 -10.50 2.51 -5.86
N GLU A 213 -10.73 1.20 -6.08
CA GLU A 213 -10.79 0.22 -5.01
C GLU A 213 -9.45 -0.47 -4.77
N GLU A 214 -9.18 -0.79 -3.51
CA GLU A 214 -8.03 -1.58 -3.09
C GLU A 214 -8.43 -2.47 -1.90
N ARG A 215 -7.60 -3.48 -1.62
CA ARG A 215 -7.69 -4.28 -0.41
C ARG A 215 -7.48 -3.41 0.83
N SER A 216 -8.23 -3.75 1.88
CA SER A 216 -7.90 -3.32 3.22
C SER A 216 -6.90 -4.30 3.84
N VAL A 217 -6.20 -3.84 4.87
CA VAL A 217 -5.32 -4.67 5.68
C VAL A 217 -6.13 -5.73 6.44
N VAL A 218 -7.34 -5.37 6.89
CA VAL A 218 -8.25 -6.31 7.57
C VAL A 218 -9.05 -7.10 6.52
N ALA A 219 -8.97 -8.42 6.60
CA ALA A 219 -9.71 -9.32 5.73
C ALA A 219 -11.24 -9.06 5.78
N GLY A 220 -11.91 -9.23 4.64
CA GLY A 220 -13.34 -8.95 4.53
C GLY A 220 -13.71 -7.46 4.50
N ARG A 221 -12.72 -6.57 4.35
CA ARG A 221 -12.91 -5.12 4.14
C ARG A 221 -12.25 -4.65 2.84
N MET A 222 -12.64 -3.48 2.38
CA MET A 222 -12.04 -2.81 1.22
C MET A 222 -11.83 -1.33 1.48
N THR A 223 -10.94 -0.72 0.70
CA THR A 223 -10.68 0.73 0.73
C THR A 223 -11.13 1.33 -0.60
N LEU A 224 -11.63 2.56 -0.57
CA LEU A 224 -12.01 3.33 -1.75
C LEU A 224 -11.28 4.67 -1.72
N PHE A 225 -10.76 5.09 -2.87
CA PHE A 225 -10.09 6.37 -3.06
C PHE A 225 -10.87 7.18 -4.10
N ASP A 226 -11.17 8.44 -3.79
CA ASP A 226 -11.94 9.33 -4.67
C ASP A 226 -10.99 10.21 -5.48
N ASN A 227 -11.01 10.06 -6.80
CA ASN A 227 -10.12 10.75 -7.74
C ASN A 227 -8.63 10.63 -7.40
N ALA A 228 -8.25 9.54 -6.75
CA ALA A 228 -6.90 9.31 -6.24
C ALA A 228 -6.52 7.83 -6.37
N HIS A 229 -5.23 7.54 -6.49
CA HIS A 229 -4.72 6.17 -6.47
C HIS A 229 -4.46 5.69 -5.04
N CYS A 230 -4.24 4.39 -4.86
CA CYS A 230 -4.10 3.76 -3.55
C CYS A 230 -2.86 4.17 -2.73
N LEU A 231 -1.94 4.95 -3.30
CA LEU A 231 -0.80 5.53 -2.57
C LEU A 231 -1.01 6.99 -2.21
N ASP A 232 -2.08 7.63 -2.70
CA ASP A 232 -2.39 9.00 -2.33
C ASP A 232 -2.78 9.05 -0.85
N LEU A 233 -2.01 9.81 -0.07
CA LEU A 233 -2.21 9.87 1.38
C LEU A 233 -3.10 11.05 1.81
N SER A 234 -3.58 11.90 0.90
CA SER A 234 -4.41 13.06 1.27
C SER A 234 -5.69 12.65 2.01
N GLY A 235 -6.30 11.52 1.64
CA GLY A 235 -7.47 10.97 2.30
C GLY A 235 -7.19 10.53 3.74
N VAL A 236 -6.09 9.79 3.96
CA VAL A 236 -5.71 9.35 5.32
C VAL A 236 -5.24 10.52 6.18
N ASP A 237 -4.58 11.51 5.58
CA ASP A 237 -4.16 12.74 6.26
C ASP A 237 -5.37 13.52 6.78
N ALA A 238 -6.38 13.74 5.94
CA ALA A 238 -7.61 14.42 6.30
C ALA A 238 -8.34 13.65 7.42
N LEU A 239 -8.48 12.33 7.28
CA LEU A 239 -9.04 11.47 8.32
C LEU A 239 -8.28 11.59 9.64
N TRP A 240 -6.94 11.61 9.60
CA TRP A 240 -6.16 11.71 10.83
C TRP A 240 -6.33 13.08 11.50
N GLN A 241 -6.35 14.18 10.74
CA GLN A 241 -6.60 15.51 11.33
C GLN A 241 -7.97 15.58 12.02
N ASP A 242 -8.99 14.99 11.42
CA ASP A 242 -10.34 14.97 11.98
C ASP A 242 -10.44 14.10 13.24
N TRP A 243 -9.72 12.97 13.27
CA TRP A 243 -9.91 11.93 14.28
C TRP A 243 -8.82 11.84 15.36
N LYS A 244 -7.66 12.47 15.21
CA LYS A 244 -6.55 12.36 16.19
C LYS A 244 -6.95 12.76 17.61
N GLY A 245 -7.84 13.75 17.72
CA GLY A 245 -8.35 14.26 18.99
C GLY A 245 -9.54 13.48 19.56
N VAL A 246 -10.11 12.53 18.81
CA VAL A 246 -11.35 11.83 19.17
C VAL A 246 -11.03 10.51 19.88
N PRO A 247 -11.39 10.35 21.18
CA PRO A 247 -11.16 9.11 21.93
C PRO A 247 -11.87 7.90 21.35
N LEU A 248 -11.23 6.73 21.26
CA LEU A 248 -11.87 5.47 20.87
C LEU A 248 -13.01 5.09 21.81
N THR A 249 -14.08 4.50 21.27
CA THR A 249 -15.13 3.87 22.10
C THR A 249 -14.60 2.57 22.73
N PRO A 250 -15.30 1.99 23.73
CA PRO A 250 -14.94 0.67 24.25
C PRO A 250 -14.86 -0.41 23.18
N GLU A 251 -15.79 -0.40 22.21
CA GLU A 251 -15.84 -1.34 21.08
C GLU A 251 -14.64 -1.12 20.15
N GLU A 252 -14.37 0.12 19.75
CA GLU A 252 -13.23 0.45 18.88
C GLU A 252 -11.89 0.12 19.56
N THR A 253 -11.79 0.31 20.88
CA THR A 253 -10.61 -0.07 21.66
C THR A 253 -10.43 -1.59 21.66
N ALA A 254 -11.52 -2.35 21.83
CA ALA A 254 -11.49 -3.81 21.79
C ALA A 254 -11.13 -4.35 20.38
N GLU A 255 -11.67 -3.74 19.32
CA GLU A 255 -11.31 -4.07 17.92
C GLU A 255 -9.82 -3.79 17.65
N THR A 256 -9.30 -2.66 18.15
CA THR A 256 -7.88 -2.30 18.05
C THR A 256 -7.00 -3.28 18.81
N ALA A 257 -7.39 -3.66 20.03
CA ALA A 257 -6.66 -4.66 20.81
C ALA A 257 -6.65 -6.02 20.09
N ALA A 258 -7.78 -6.45 19.53
CA ALA A 258 -7.88 -7.73 18.84
C ALA A 258 -6.92 -7.80 17.64
N ILE A 259 -6.86 -6.76 16.79
CA ILE A 259 -5.95 -6.76 15.64
C ILE A 259 -4.48 -6.67 16.05
N LEU A 260 -4.15 -5.89 17.09
CA LEU A 260 -2.79 -5.79 17.60
C LEU A 260 -2.33 -7.13 18.20
N GLU A 261 -3.15 -7.74 19.07
CA GLU A 261 -2.81 -9.02 19.72
C GLU A 261 -2.71 -10.17 18.71
N ASP A 262 -3.58 -10.20 17.70
CA ASP A 262 -3.55 -11.18 16.62
C ASP A 262 -2.24 -11.10 15.81
N ARG A 263 -1.82 -9.86 15.49
CA ARG A 263 -0.54 -9.58 14.84
C ARG A 263 0.64 -9.94 15.72
N TRP A 264 0.64 -9.51 16.99
CA TRP A 264 1.71 -9.80 17.95
C TRP A 264 1.88 -11.30 18.21
N ARG A 265 0.80 -12.08 18.21
CA ARG A 265 0.86 -13.55 18.39
C ARG A 265 1.19 -14.29 17.09
N GLY A 266 1.19 -13.62 15.95
CA GLY A 266 1.48 -14.23 14.65
C GLY A 266 0.38 -15.18 14.17
N HIS A 267 -0.84 -15.06 14.71
CA HIS A 267 -2.01 -15.85 14.31
C HIS A 267 -2.77 -15.21 13.15
N SER A 268 -2.18 -14.19 12.52
CA SER A 268 -2.99 -13.22 11.83
C SER A 268 -3.66 -13.71 10.55
N THR A 269 -4.94 -13.40 10.44
CA THR A 269 -5.69 -13.43 9.16
C THR A 269 -5.36 -12.21 8.28
N ASP A 270 -4.57 -11.28 8.81
CA ASP A 270 -4.01 -10.15 8.09
C ASP A 270 -3.02 -10.65 7.04
N VAL A 271 -3.42 -10.51 5.80
CA VAL A 271 -2.66 -10.94 4.63
C VAL A 271 -1.38 -10.11 4.42
N SER A 272 -1.20 -9.00 5.15
CA SER A 272 0.01 -8.15 5.16
C SER A 272 0.99 -8.46 6.31
N ALA A 273 0.71 -9.49 7.12
CA ALA A 273 1.59 -9.90 8.22
C ALA A 273 2.84 -10.67 7.72
N PHE A 274 3.93 -9.94 7.49
CA PHE A 274 5.19 -10.51 7.00
C PHE A 274 6.10 -11.13 8.08
N SER A 275 5.79 -10.92 9.37
CA SER A 275 6.59 -11.43 10.51
C SER A 275 5.92 -12.61 11.21
N LYS A 276 6.72 -13.44 11.90
CA LYS A 276 6.23 -14.37 12.93
C LYS A 276 5.75 -13.58 14.17
N GLY A 277 4.97 -14.23 15.02
CA GLY A 277 4.54 -13.70 16.31
C GLY A 277 5.67 -13.57 17.33
N LEU A 278 5.36 -13.08 18.52
CA LEU A 278 6.25 -13.02 19.67
C LEU A 278 6.81 -14.41 19.98
N ASP A 279 8.09 -14.43 20.32
CA ASP A 279 8.91 -15.61 20.63
C ASP A 279 9.75 -15.35 21.90
N ASP A 280 10.53 -16.32 22.38
CA ASP A 280 11.35 -16.17 23.59
C ASP A 280 12.43 -15.07 23.42
N GLU A 281 12.27 -13.97 24.14
CA GLU A 281 13.21 -12.84 24.13
C GLU A 281 14.64 -13.24 24.53
N ARG A 282 14.81 -14.21 25.45
CA ARG A 282 16.14 -14.69 25.84
C ARG A 282 16.80 -15.45 24.70
N GLN A 283 16.02 -16.22 23.95
CA GLN A 283 16.54 -16.91 22.77
C GLN A 283 16.94 -15.92 21.69
N ALA A 284 16.13 -14.88 21.44
CA ALA A 284 16.47 -13.82 20.50
C ALA A 284 17.74 -13.06 20.92
N ARG A 285 17.86 -12.68 22.21
CA ARG A 285 19.06 -12.04 22.76
C ARG A 285 20.31 -12.92 22.62
N ALA A 286 20.20 -14.21 22.94
CA ALA A 286 21.30 -15.15 22.81
C ALA A 286 21.70 -15.37 21.34
N HIS A 287 20.73 -15.54 20.44
CA HIS A 287 20.95 -15.70 19.00
C HIS A 287 21.70 -14.50 18.40
N LEU A 288 21.35 -13.29 18.83
CA LEU A 288 21.98 -12.05 18.37
C LEU A 288 23.25 -11.68 19.15
N GLY A 289 23.60 -12.43 20.21
CA GLY A 289 24.73 -12.14 21.08
C GLY A 289 24.63 -10.76 21.75
N LEU A 290 23.44 -10.40 22.23
CA LEU A 290 23.17 -9.12 22.90
C LEU A 290 23.50 -9.21 24.40
N ALA A 291 24.29 -8.26 24.88
CA ALA A 291 24.60 -8.07 26.29
C ALA A 291 23.34 -7.62 27.07
N GLY A 292 23.20 -8.09 28.31
CA GLY A 292 22.02 -7.79 29.14
C GLY A 292 22.04 -6.42 29.82
N ASP A 293 23.20 -5.76 29.89
CA ASP A 293 23.44 -4.50 30.62
C ASP A 293 23.43 -3.25 29.73
N LYS A 294 23.29 -3.41 28.41
CA LYS A 294 23.31 -2.32 27.44
C LYS A 294 21.93 -2.13 26.78
N PRO A 295 21.48 -0.89 26.57
CA PRO A 295 20.23 -0.62 25.88
C PRO A 295 20.25 -1.19 24.46
N ILE A 296 19.11 -1.76 24.05
CA ILE A 296 18.87 -2.33 22.72
C ILE A 296 18.05 -1.35 21.91
N TRP A 297 18.64 -0.88 20.81
CA TRP A 297 17.95 -0.10 19.81
C TRP A 297 17.67 -0.99 18.61
N VAL A 298 16.48 -0.87 18.03
CA VAL A 298 16.10 -1.66 16.85
C VAL A 298 15.71 -0.73 15.71
N LEU A 299 16.42 -0.84 14.60
CA LEU A 299 16.13 -0.17 13.34
C LEU A 299 15.33 -1.12 12.44
N PHE A 300 14.11 -0.73 12.08
CA PHE A 300 13.28 -1.45 11.13
C PHE A 300 13.27 -0.76 9.77
N THR A 301 13.60 -1.51 8.72
CA THR A 301 13.57 -0.99 7.35
C THR A 301 12.17 -1.12 6.75
N SER A 302 11.87 -0.28 5.75
CA SER A 302 10.66 -0.30 4.94
C SER A 302 10.92 -0.95 3.58
N SER A 303 9.90 -1.57 2.97
CA SER A 303 9.91 -1.97 1.55
C SER A 303 9.70 -0.71 0.70
N LEU A 304 10.69 -0.32 -0.10
CA LEU A 304 10.64 0.96 -0.84
C LEU A 304 10.03 0.81 -2.24
N ASP A 305 10.25 -0.33 -2.91
CA ASP A 305 9.86 -0.64 -4.29
C ASP A 305 8.38 -0.40 -4.61
N GLU A 306 7.49 -0.64 -3.64
CA GLU A 306 6.05 -0.45 -3.78
C GLU A 306 5.60 1.01 -3.52
N SER A 307 6.46 1.84 -2.94
CA SER A 307 6.16 3.21 -2.49
C SER A 307 6.99 4.29 -3.19
N VAL A 308 7.85 3.93 -4.17
CA VAL A 308 8.84 4.87 -4.77
C VAL A 308 8.20 6.10 -5.42
N ASP A 309 6.97 5.99 -5.89
CA ASP A 309 6.25 7.11 -6.51
C ASP A 309 5.40 7.94 -5.53
N GLU A 310 5.43 7.64 -4.23
CA GLU A 310 4.87 8.55 -3.21
C GLU A 310 5.86 9.69 -2.95
N PRO A 311 5.52 10.97 -3.22
CA PRO A 311 6.44 12.09 -3.07
C PRO A 311 6.96 12.26 -1.63
N ARG A 312 6.21 11.80 -0.63
CA ARG A 312 6.60 11.82 0.78
C ARG A 312 7.38 10.60 1.23
N SER A 313 7.79 9.70 0.35
CA SER A 313 8.66 8.56 0.69
C SER A 313 10.09 8.96 1.10
N THR A 314 10.43 10.25 1.05
CA THR A 314 11.68 10.78 1.60
C THR A 314 11.56 11.09 3.09
N GLY A 315 12.68 11.41 3.72
CA GLY A 315 12.76 11.66 5.16
C GLY A 315 13.78 12.70 5.52
N VAL A 316 14.29 12.62 6.74
CA VAL A 316 15.40 13.44 7.24
C VAL A 316 16.71 13.15 6.49
N TYR A 317 16.78 12.04 5.75
CA TYR A 317 17.83 11.73 4.78
C TYR A 317 17.25 11.58 3.37
N PRO A 318 18.07 11.72 2.31
CA PRO A 318 17.61 11.50 0.93
C PRO A 318 17.14 10.07 0.66
N THR A 319 17.73 9.07 1.34
CA THR A 319 17.41 7.65 1.18
C THR A 319 17.44 6.91 2.52
N GLN A 320 16.71 5.80 2.60
CA GLN A 320 16.79 4.86 3.73
C GLN A 320 18.22 4.33 3.93
N ALA A 321 18.96 4.09 2.83
CA ALA A 321 20.35 3.64 2.89
C ALA A 321 21.25 4.66 3.60
N ALA A 322 21.17 5.93 3.23
CA ALA A 322 21.94 7.01 3.87
C ALA A 322 21.60 7.16 5.36
N TRP A 323 20.34 6.98 5.72
CA TRP A 323 19.90 6.96 7.11
C TRP A 323 20.46 5.79 7.92
N ILE A 324 20.46 4.58 7.34
CA ILE A 324 21.04 3.39 7.97
C ILE A 324 22.54 3.60 8.19
N GLU A 325 23.27 4.08 7.17
CA GLU A 325 24.70 4.36 7.27
C GLU A 325 25.01 5.39 8.37
N ALA A 326 24.24 6.48 8.44
CA ALA A 326 24.39 7.49 9.49
C ALA A 326 24.12 6.91 10.90
N THR A 327 23.11 6.03 11.03
CA THR A 327 22.79 5.37 12.30
C THR A 327 23.89 4.38 12.72
N VAL A 328 24.45 3.63 11.77
CA VAL A 328 25.59 2.73 12.02
C VAL A 328 26.85 3.51 12.39
N ALA A 329 27.10 4.65 11.74
CA ALA A 329 28.21 5.54 12.08
C ALA A 329 28.06 6.08 13.51
N PHE A 330 26.84 6.46 13.91
CA PHE A 330 26.56 6.85 15.29
C PHE A 330 26.81 5.70 16.27
N ALA A 331 26.28 4.50 16.01
CA ALA A 331 26.47 3.35 16.89
C ALA A 331 27.95 2.96 17.03
N ARG A 332 28.75 3.10 15.96
CA ARG A 332 30.19 2.80 15.96
C ARG A 332 30.98 3.59 17.00
N THR A 333 30.60 4.84 17.25
CA THR A 333 31.27 5.70 18.25
C THR A 333 30.65 5.61 19.64
N HIS A 334 29.60 4.80 19.81
CA HIS A 334 28.82 4.68 21.05
C HIS A 334 28.67 3.18 21.41
N GLY A 335 29.76 2.58 21.87
CA GLY A 335 29.79 1.16 22.27
C GLY A 335 28.97 0.83 23.52
N ASP A 336 28.37 1.85 24.16
CA ASP A 336 27.42 1.75 25.27
C ASP A 336 26.01 1.36 24.82
N ILE A 337 25.68 1.43 23.53
CA ILE A 337 24.41 0.94 22.97
C ILE A 337 24.60 -0.32 22.12
N GLN A 338 23.52 -1.07 21.90
CA GLN A 338 23.46 -2.18 20.96
C GLN A 338 22.41 -1.88 19.88
N LEU A 339 22.79 -1.91 18.61
CA LEU A 339 21.88 -1.64 17.50
C LEU A 339 21.57 -2.94 16.74
N VAL A 340 20.29 -3.26 16.60
CA VAL A 340 19.82 -4.35 15.74
C VAL A 340 19.14 -3.76 14.51
N ILE A 341 19.56 -4.14 13.31
CA ILE A 341 18.99 -3.71 12.04
C ILE A 341 18.15 -4.86 11.50
N ARG A 342 16.82 -4.71 11.49
CA ARG A 342 15.87 -5.68 10.92
C ARG A 342 15.52 -5.29 9.50
N VAL A 343 16.04 -6.04 8.53
CA VAL A 343 15.66 -5.90 7.12
C VAL A 343 14.21 -6.37 6.94
N HIS A 344 13.43 -5.58 6.22
CA HIS A 344 12.02 -5.86 5.92
C HIS A 344 11.87 -7.24 5.27
N PRO A 345 10.99 -8.14 5.77
CA PRO A 345 10.88 -9.49 5.22
C PRO A 345 10.43 -9.52 3.75
N ASN A 346 9.70 -8.50 3.25
CA ASN A 346 9.33 -8.41 1.83
C ASN A 346 10.51 -8.14 0.87
N SER A 347 11.69 -7.76 1.38
CA SER A 347 12.87 -7.52 0.52
C SER A 347 13.56 -8.82 0.06
N GLY A 348 13.12 -9.99 0.52
CA GLY A 348 13.64 -11.30 0.07
C GLY A 348 13.42 -12.47 1.03
N GLY A 349 12.55 -12.33 2.03
CA GLY A 349 12.23 -13.38 3.00
C GLY A 349 11.24 -14.43 2.47
N PRO A 350 10.96 -15.50 3.23
CA PRO A 350 10.12 -16.63 2.81
C PRO A 350 8.68 -16.25 2.42
N ARG A 351 8.17 -15.14 2.98
CA ARG A 351 6.82 -14.60 2.71
C ARG A 351 6.82 -13.40 1.75
N SER A 352 7.96 -13.11 1.12
CA SER A 352 8.08 -11.99 0.18
C SER A 352 7.35 -12.27 -1.14
N LEU A 353 6.97 -11.20 -1.83
CA LEU A 353 6.47 -11.25 -3.21
C LEU A 353 7.62 -11.29 -4.25
N GLY A 354 8.87 -11.50 -3.82
CA GLY A 354 10.05 -11.60 -4.68
C GLY A 354 11.33 -11.20 -3.94
N ARG A 355 12.43 -10.98 -4.69
CA ARG A 355 13.70 -10.43 -4.17
C ARG A 355 13.93 -9.00 -4.67
N ASN A 356 14.53 -8.13 -3.85
CA ASN A 356 14.96 -6.79 -4.29
C ASN A 356 16.49 -6.78 -4.39
N PRO A 357 17.07 -6.84 -5.61
CA PRO A 357 18.51 -6.98 -5.78
C PRO A 357 19.32 -5.78 -5.26
N GLN A 358 18.72 -4.58 -5.26
CA GLN A 358 19.38 -3.37 -4.74
C GLN A 358 19.48 -3.38 -3.22
N ASP A 359 18.39 -3.79 -2.54
CA ASP A 359 18.40 -3.97 -1.08
C ASP A 359 19.39 -5.08 -0.68
N GLU A 360 19.40 -6.21 -1.39
CA GLU A 360 20.30 -7.33 -1.10
C GLU A 360 21.77 -6.91 -1.21
N ALA A 361 22.16 -6.28 -2.31
CA ALA A 361 23.52 -5.79 -2.51
C ALA A 361 23.94 -4.79 -1.41
N PHE A 362 23.03 -3.88 -1.02
CA PHE A 362 23.27 -2.92 0.06
C PHE A 362 23.49 -3.61 1.40
N PHE A 363 22.60 -4.52 1.80
CA PHE A 363 22.69 -5.19 3.11
C PHE A 363 23.86 -6.19 3.18
N GLU A 364 24.20 -6.85 2.09
CA GLU A 364 25.42 -7.68 1.99
C GLU A 364 26.69 -6.84 2.18
N ALA A 365 26.75 -5.66 1.55
CA ALA A 365 27.87 -4.75 1.73
C ALA A 365 27.95 -4.19 3.15
N LEU A 366 26.81 -3.79 3.71
CA LEU A 366 26.70 -3.27 5.07
C LEU A 366 27.20 -4.31 6.07
N ALA A 367 26.74 -5.56 5.96
CA ALA A 367 27.10 -6.67 6.85
C ALA A 367 28.62 -6.88 7.00
N ARG A 368 29.40 -6.63 5.93
CA ARG A 368 30.87 -6.77 5.94
C ARG A 368 31.61 -5.70 6.74
N SER A 369 30.93 -4.65 7.17
CA SER A 369 31.56 -3.46 7.78
C SER A 369 30.95 -3.05 9.13
N LEU A 370 30.03 -3.84 9.68
CA LEU A 370 29.34 -3.54 10.93
C LEU A 370 30.32 -3.54 12.12
N PRO A 371 30.22 -2.59 13.06
CA PRO A 371 30.97 -2.63 14.31
C PRO A 371 30.41 -3.70 15.27
N ASP A 372 31.22 -4.05 16.28
CA ASP A 372 30.92 -5.13 17.24
C ASP A 372 29.63 -4.95 18.05
N ASN A 373 29.08 -3.74 18.13
CA ASN A 373 27.81 -3.44 18.82
C ASN A 373 26.60 -3.34 17.88
N VAL A 374 26.75 -3.66 16.59
CA VAL A 374 25.65 -3.67 15.61
C VAL A 374 25.40 -5.10 15.11
N ARG A 375 24.13 -5.49 15.00
CA ARG A 375 23.69 -6.78 14.44
C ARG A 375 22.75 -6.53 13.27
N LEU A 376 22.93 -7.27 12.19
CA LEU A 376 22.00 -7.29 11.07
C LEU A 376 21.17 -8.56 11.13
N VAL A 377 19.85 -8.40 11.02
CA VAL A 377 18.87 -9.49 10.90
C VAL A 377 18.35 -9.48 9.45
N PRO A 378 18.89 -10.36 8.57
CA PRO A 378 18.52 -10.41 7.15
C PRO A 378 17.03 -10.67 6.92
N ALA A 379 16.50 -10.34 5.73
CA ALA A 379 15.08 -10.51 5.42
C ALA A 379 14.60 -11.97 5.58
N ALA A 380 15.48 -12.93 5.28
CA ALA A 380 15.19 -14.36 5.39
C ALA A 380 15.33 -14.92 6.82
N ASP A 381 15.83 -14.14 7.76
CA ASP A 381 15.99 -14.56 9.14
C ASP A 381 14.63 -14.69 9.83
N ASP A 382 14.50 -15.78 10.60
CA ASP A 382 13.28 -16.20 11.26
C ASP A 382 12.96 -15.43 12.56
N THR A 383 13.85 -14.53 12.99
CA THR A 383 13.66 -13.66 14.15
C THR A 383 12.41 -12.79 13.96
N SER A 384 11.52 -12.83 14.96
CA SER A 384 10.28 -12.08 14.98
C SER A 384 10.53 -10.58 15.15
N SER A 385 9.93 -9.78 14.25
CA SER A 385 9.96 -8.32 14.37
C SER A 385 9.24 -7.83 15.62
N TYR A 386 8.23 -8.57 16.10
CA TYR A 386 7.53 -8.24 17.34
C TYR A 386 8.37 -8.56 18.57
N THR A 387 9.14 -9.65 18.58
CA THR A 387 10.09 -9.92 19.68
C THR A 387 11.16 -8.84 19.75
N LEU A 388 11.69 -8.44 18.59
CA LEU A 388 12.64 -7.32 18.52
C LEU A 388 12.02 -6.02 19.03
N ALA A 389 10.78 -5.71 18.65
CA ALA A 389 10.07 -4.51 19.10
C ALA A 389 9.79 -4.55 20.61
N ALA A 390 9.37 -5.71 21.14
CA ALA A 390 9.04 -5.89 22.56
C ALA A 390 10.26 -5.72 23.46
N MET A 391 11.43 -6.22 23.06
CA MET A 391 12.66 -6.14 23.86
C MET A 391 13.45 -4.84 23.69
N ALA A 392 13.06 -3.98 22.74
CA ALA A 392 13.79 -2.75 22.41
C ALA A 392 13.51 -1.63 23.42
N ASP A 393 14.57 -0.91 23.79
CA ASP A 393 14.49 0.34 24.54
C ASP A 393 14.13 1.52 23.63
N LEU A 394 14.48 1.43 22.35
CA LEU A 394 14.20 2.45 21.34
C LEU A 394 14.01 1.84 19.95
N GLY A 395 12.94 2.24 19.27
CA GLY A 395 12.70 1.91 17.87
C GLY A 395 13.16 3.02 16.94
N LEU A 396 13.75 2.66 15.82
CA LEU A 396 14.12 3.57 14.74
C LEU A 396 13.43 3.09 13.46
N ILE A 397 12.65 3.96 12.81
CA ILE A 397 11.90 3.58 11.59
C ILE A 397 12.10 4.58 10.47
N TRP A 398 12.04 4.08 9.23
CA TRP A 398 11.79 4.94 8.06
C TRP A 398 10.30 5.31 8.02
N TYR A 399 9.42 4.40 7.55
CA TYR A 399 7.95 4.54 7.66
C TYR A 399 7.19 3.20 7.73
N SER A 400 7.63 2.30 8.60
CA SER A 400 7.03 0.95 8.73
C SER A 400 5.86 0.90 9.73
N THR A 401 4.87 0.03 9.48
CA THR A 401 3.74 -0.20 10.40
C THR A 401 4.19 -0.69 11.76
N ILE A 402 5.32 -1.42 11.81
CA ILE A 402 5.91 -1.89 13.06
C ILE A 402 6.23 -0.73 14.02
N GLY A 403 6.49 0.49 13.52
CA GLY A 403 6.69 1.65 14.37
C GLY A 403 5.42 2.07 15.11
N VAL A 404 4.26 2.03 14.43
CA VAL A 404 2.96 2.32 15.05
C VAL A 404 2.64 1.25 16.10
N GLU A 405 2.87 -0.01 15.74
CA GLU A 405 2.63 -1.15 16.63
C GLU A 405 3.56 -1.12 17.86
N MET A 406 4.83 -0.75 17.66
CA MET A 406 5.82 -0.57 18.73
C MET A 406 5.44 0.57 19.68
N MET A 407 4.96 1.70 19.15
CA MET A 407 4.40 2.77 19.99
C MET A 407 3.13 2.31 20.72
N ALA A 408 2.29 1.48 20.08
CA ALA A 408 1.11 0.89 20.70
C ALA A 408 1.45 -0.11 21.82
N MET A 409 2.63 -0.76 21.78
CA MET A 409 3.19 -1.55 22.90
C MET A 409 3.73 -0.68 24.04
N GLY A 410 3.88 0.64 23.84
CA GLY A 410 4.49 1.55 24.81
C GLY A 410 6.01 1.69 24.67
N ARG A 411 6.59 1.29 23.53
CA ARG A 411 8.00 1.46 23.23
C ARG A 411 8.23 2.74 22.42
N PRO A 412 9.14 3.63 22.84
CA PRO A 412 9.38 4.89 22.14
C PRO A 412 10.01 4.65 20.76
N VAL A 413 9.65 5.50 19.80
CA VAL A 413 10.11 5.38 18.40
C VAL A 413 10.54 6.74 17.88
N ILE A 414 11.74 6.80 17.29
CA ILE A 414 12.20 7.92 16.47
C ILE A 414 11.97 7.57 15.01
N ARG A 415 11.30 8.46 14.29
CA ARG A 415 10.97 8.30 12.89
C ARG A 415 11.85 9.19 12.02
N ALA A 416 12.45 8.60 11.00
CA ALA A 416 13.33 9.28 10.05
C ALA A 416 12.66 9.55 8.68
N GLY A 417 11.70 8.73 8.25
CA GLY A 417 10.95 8.91 6.99
C GLY A 417 9.61 9.63 7.20
N ALA A 418 9.05 10.24 6.14
CA ALA A 418 7.76 10.93 6.21
C ALA A 418 6.56 10.01 5.94
N SER A 419 6.30 9.76 4.65
CA SER A 419 5.23 8.95 4.06
C SER A 419 3.88 9.09 4.78
N TRP A 420 3.13 7.99 4.91
CA TRP A 420 1.82 7.90 5.58
C TRP A 420 1.86 8.15 7.10
N LEU A 421 3.06 8.36 7.66
CA LEU A 421 3.27 8.70 9.07
C LEU A 421 3.62 10.19 9.26
N ALA A 422 3.57 11.01 8.20
CA ALA A 422 3.98 12.42 8.21
C ALA A 422 3.39 13.24 9.35
N TYR A 423 2.10 13.01 9.65
CA TYR A 423 1.33 13.78 10.63
C TYR A 423 1.08 13.03 11.94
N CYS A 424 1.73 11.88 12.13
CA CYS A 424 1.67 11.10 13.37
C CYS A 424 2.57 11.75 14.44
N ASP A 425 1.99 12.63 15.24
CA ASP A 425 2.64 13.39 16.31
C ASP A 425 2.99 12.55 17.56
N PHE A 426 2.58 11.29 17.60
CA PHE A 426 2.96 10.35 18.66
C PHE A 426 4.39 9.80 18.51
N PHE A 427 5.06 10.04 17.39
CA PHE A 427 6.49 9.73 17.21
C PHE A 427 7.38 10.92 17.57
N THR A 428 8.61 10.63 17.98
CA THR A 428 9.67 11.64 17.93
C THR A 428 10.09 11.81 16.48
N ALA A 429 9.81 12.98 15.90
CA ALA A 429 10.23 13.34 14.54
C ALA A 429 11.47 14.24 14.60
N ALA A 430 12.45 13.95 13.77
CA ALA A 430 13.62 14.81 13.58
C ALA A 430 13.40 15.79 12.43
N ASP A 431 14.00 16.98 12.54
CA ASP A 431 14.01 18.00 11.50
C ASP A 431 15.38 18.00 10.79
N GLY A 432 15.56 17.04 9.89
CA GLY A 432 16.80 16.84 9.12
C GLY A 432 17.88 15.98 9.80
N PRO A 433 19.03 15.77 9.12
CA PRO A 433 20.08 14.85 9.57
C PRO A 433 20.65 15.19 10.96
N GLU A 434 20.91 16.48 11.20
CA GLU A 434 21.47 16.95 12.48
C GLU A 434 20.48 16.75 13.63
N GLY A 435 19.21 17.09 13.43
CA GLY A 435 18.15 16.86 14.41
C GLY A 435 17.96 15.37 14.72
N TYR A 436 18.17 14.50 13.73
CA TYR A 436 18.12 13.06 13.93
C TYR A 436 19.26 12.57 14.85
N ILE A 437 20.50 12.96 14.56
CA ILE A 437 21.65 12.58 15.39
C ILE A 437 21.53 13.16 16.81
N ALA A 438 21.07 14.40 16.95
CA ALA A 438 20.80 15.00 18.25
C ALA A 438 19.72 14.23 19.04
N SER A 439 18.70 13.70 18.36
CA SER A 439 17.66 12.86 18.97
C SER A 439 18.24 11.53 19.46
N LEU A 440 19.16 10.93 18.71
CA LEU A 440 19.87 9.71 19.14
C LEU A 440 20.72 9.98 20.39
N ASP A 441 21.55 11.03 20.40
CA ASP A 441 22.39 11.33 21.57
C ASP A 441 21.56 11.70 22.81
N THR A 442 20.41 12.36 22.62
CA THR A 442 19.46 12.61 23.70
C THR A 442 18.90 11.30 24.26
N ALA A 443 18.42 10.40 23.40
CA ALA A 443 17.87 9.10 23.81
C ALA A 443 18.93 8.20 24.48
N ARG A 444 20.20 8.30 24.08
CA ARG A 444 21.32 7.58 24.69
C ARG A 444 21.60 8.08 26.12
N ARG A 445 21.63 9.40 26.32
CA ARG A 445 21.87 10.01 27.64
C ARG A 445 20.70 9.81 28.61
N ALA A 446 19.49 9.79 28.09
CA ALA A 446 18.27 9.59 28.85
C ALA A 446 17.32 8.68 28.06
N PRO A 447 17.27 7.36 28.36
CA PRO A 447 16.39 6.42 27.69
C PRO A 447 14.95 6.93 27.66
N PRO A 448 14.35 7.11 26.47
CA PRO A 448 13.01 7.67 26.37
C PRO A 448 11.96 6.70 26.92
N GLN A 449 10.82 7.23 27.32
CA GLN A 449 9.65 6.46 27.74
C GLN A 449 8.44 6.99 26.99
N ALA A 450 7.64 6.11 26.41
CA ALA A 450 6.41 6.52 25.73
C ALA A 450 5.38 7.01 26.76
N THR A 451 4.89 8.23 26.56
CA THR A 451 3.81 8.79 27.38
C THR A 451 2.48 8.12 27.04
N MET A 452 1.52 8.10 27.98
CA MET A 452 0.18 7.58 27.69
C MET A 452 -0.50 8.33 26.53
N ALA A 453 -0.21 9.62 26.34
CA ALA A 453 -0.73 10.39 25.21
C ALA A 453 -0.20 9.87 23.86
N GLN A 454 1.10 9.57 23.76
CA GLN A 454 1.70 8.98 22.55
C GLN A 454 1.13 7.59 22.26
N ILE A 455 1.00 6.76 23.31
CA ILE A 455 0.42 5.42 23.18
C ILE A 455 -1.03 5.50 22.70
N THR A 456 -1.84 6.36 23.31
CA THR A 456 -3.23 6.59 22.87
C THR A 456 -3.30 7.11 21.43
N GLY A 457 -2.39 8.01 21.04
CA GLY A 457 -2.27 8.49 19.65
C GLY A 457 -2.02 7.33 18.67
N ALA A 458 -1.08 6.43 19.01
CA ALA A 458 -0.79 5.25 18.20
C ALA A 458 -2.01 4.31 18.11
N TRP A 459 -2.73 4.06 19.20
CA TRP A 459 -3.95 3.25 19.19
C TRP A 459 -5.07 3.86 18.33
N ARG A 460 -5.29 5.17 18.43
CA ARG A 460 -6.26 5.89 17.59
C ARG A 460 -5.89 5.82 16.12
N PHE A 461 -4.61 5.96 15.80
CA PHE A 461 -4.11 5.84 14.44
C PHE A 461 -4.24 4.41 13.92
N THR A 462 -3.94 3.39 14.74
CA THR A 462 -4.17 1.98 14.41
C THR A 462 -5.64 1.77 14.06
N TYR A 463 -6.59 2.19 14.89
CA TYR A 463 -8.01 2.06 14.56
C TYR A 463 -8.36 2.74 13.23
N LEU A 464 -7.81 3.94 13.00
CA LEU A 464 -8.01 4.67 11.76
C LEU A 464 -7.52 3.85 10.57
N TRP A 465 -6.28 3.37 10.65
CA TRP A 465 -5.58 2.67 9.57
C TRP A 465 -6.24 1.34 9.20
N TYR A 466 -6.66 0.55 10.19
CA TYR A 466 -7.21 -0.78 9.96
C TYR A 466 -8.73 -0.76 9.70
N PHE A 467 -9.48 0.12 10.38
CA PHE A 467 -10.94 0.07 10.37
C PHE A 467 -11.59 1.31 9.77
N ARG A 468 -11.16 2.51 10.17
CA ARG A 468 -11.89 3.75 9.81
C ARG A 468 -11.74 4.13 8.35
N GLN A 469 -10.57 3.90 7.76
CA GLN A 469 -10.32 4.11 6.32
C GLN A 469 -10.73 2.90 5.46
N SER A 470 -11.46 1.94 6.00
CA SER A 470 -11.93 0.79 5.22
C SER A 470 -13.40 0.48 5.50
N ILE A 471 -14.08 -0.10 4.51
CA ILE A 471 -15.50 -0.41 4.53
C ILE A 471 -15.66 -1.93 4.63
N PRO A 472 -16.49 -2.46 5.55
CA PRO A 472 -16.83 -3.88 5.56
C PRO A 472 -17.38 -4.31 4.20
N PHE A 473 -16.94 -5.47 3.69
CA PHE A 473 -17.38 -5.98 2.40
C PHE A 473 -17.53 -7.51 2.44
N PRO A 474 -18.49 -8.03 3.21
CA PRO A 474 -18.66 -9.47 3.44
C PRO A 474 -19.17 -10.23 2.20
N LEU A 475 -19.53 -9.51 1.14
CA LEU A 475 -20.10 -10.06 -0.09
C LEU A 475 -19.06 -10.69 -1.02
N VAL A 476 -17.78 -10.62 -0.66
CA VAL A 476 -16.68 -11.26 -1.40
C VAL A 476 -15.76 -11.97 -0.43
N ASN A 477 -15.57 -13.27 -0.64
CA ASN A 477 -14.58 -14.06 0.07
C ASN A 477 -13.19 -13.77 -0.50
N GLN A 478 -12.17 -13.76 0.35
CA GLN A 478 -10.77 -13.57 -0.03
C GLN A 478 -9.94 -14.77 0.44
N PRO A 479 -9.88 -15.88 -0.33
CA PRO A 479 -9.09 -17.06 0.05
C PRO A 479 -7.58 -16.80 0.07
N THR A 480 -7.08 -15.94 -0.82
CA THR A 480 -5.66 -15.59 -0.94
C THR A 480 -5.50 -14.11 -1.26
N TRP A 481 -4.26 -13.62 -1.33
CA TRP A 481 -3.93 -12.22 -1.65
C TRP A 481 -4.48 -11.74 -3.01
N PHE A 482 -4.56 -12.65 -3.99
CA PHE A 482 -4.96 -12.34 -5.37
C PHE A 482 -6.32 -12.92 -5.75
N GLN A 483 -6.84 -13.88 -4.99
CA GLN A 483 -8.10 -14.55 -5.30
C GLN A 483 -9.22 -14.02 -4.44
N GLY A 484 -10.38 -13.83 -5.07
CA GLY A 484 -11.65 -13.66 -4.40
C GLY A 484 -12.81 -14.10 -5.27
N GLU A 485 -13.92 -14.37 -4.59
CA GLU A 485 -15.14 -14.90 -5.17
C GLU A 485 -16.37 -14.26 -4.50
N PRO A 486 -17.45 -13.99 -5.24
CA PRO A 486 -18.72 -13.59 -4.66
C PRO A 486 -19.16 -14.55 -3.56
N ALA A 487 -19.47 -14.01 -2.38
CA ALA A 487 -19.97 -14.76 -1.22
C ALA A 487 -21.50 -14.92 -1.25
N TYR A 488 -22.14 -14.65 -2.38
CA TYR A 488 -23.59 -14.71 -2.58
C TYR A 488 -23.95 -15.56 -3.81
N LYS A 489 -25.16 -16.14 -3.80
CA LYS A 489 -25.65 -17.04 -4.86
C LYS A 489 -26.52 -16.36 -5.91
N SER A 490 -27.16 -15.23 -5.55
CA SER A 490 -28.09 -14.49 -6.40
C SER A 490 -27.93 -12.99 -6.17
N THR A 491 -28.25 -12.20 -7.20
CA THR A 491 -28.30 -10.72 -7.11
C THR A 491 -29.36 -10.22 -6.12
N ASP A 492 -30.28 -11.06 -5.66
CA ASP A 492 -31.22 -10.74 -4.57
C ASP A 492 -30.52 -10.35 -3.26
N ALA A 493 -29.27 -10.80 -3.05
CA ALA A 493 -28.46 -10.40 -1.91
C ALA A 493 -27.95 -8.95 -2.02
N LEU A 494 -28.02 -8.34 -3.21
CA LEU A 494 -27.46 -7.03 -3.53
C LEU A 494 -28.51 -5.92 -3.64
N VAL A 495 -29.80 -6.25 -3.45
CA VAL A 495 -30.90 -5.28 -3.48
C VAL A 495 -30.75 -4.27 -2.32
N PRO A 496 -31.26 -3.03 -2.48
CA PRO A 496 -31.21 -2.01 -1.43
C PRO A 496 -31.72 -2.52 -0.08
N GLY A 497 -30.99 -2.21 1.01
CA GLY A 497 -31.36 -2.55 2.38
C GLY A 497 -30.87 -3.92 2.88
N LYS A 498 -30.17 -4.72 2.06
CA LYS A 498 -29.64 -6.04 2.46
C LYS A 498 -28.28 -5.97 3.15
N ASP A 499 -27.41 -5.10 2.67
CA ASP A 499 -26.08 -4.89 3.25
C ASP A 499 -25.82 -3.38 3.35
N PRO A 500 -25.67 -2.84 4.59
CA PRO A 500 -25.53 -1.40 4.79
C PRO A 500 -24.23 -0.84 4.19
N SER A 501 -23.17 -1.66 4.09
CA SER A 501 -21.89 -1.23 3.54
C SER A 501 -21.96 -1.12 2.01
N LEU A 502 -22.60 -2.08 1.35
CA LEU A 502 -22.88 -2.03 -0.08
C LEU A 502 -23.84 -0.88 -0.42
N ASP A 503 -24.86 -0.64 0.41
CA ASP A 503 -25.75 0.52 0.26
C ASP A 503 -24.98 1.83 0.34
N HIS A 504 -24.10 1.95 1.34
CA HIS A 504 -23.21 3.11 1.47
C HIS A 504 -22.33 3.29 0.24
N ILE A 505 -21.64 2.23 -0.21
CA ILE A 505 -20.83 2.26 -1.43
C ILE A 505 -21.66 2.71 -2.62
N CYS A 506 -22.85 2.16 -2.85
CA CYS A 506 -23.72 2.59 -3.95
C CYS A 506 -24.10 4.08 -3.85
N ASN A 507 -24.32 4.59 -2.64
CA ASN A 507 -24.61 6.01 -2.42
C ASN A 507 -23.39 6.90 -2.69
N VAL A 508 -22.15 6.42 -2.50
CA VAL A 508 -20.95 7.14 -2.93
C VAL A 508 -20.98 7.36 -4.45
N PHE A 509 -21.33 6.33 -5.23
CA PHE A 509 -21.43 6.43 -6.70
C PHE A 509 -22.59 7.32 -7.16
N MET A 510 -23.77 7.16 -6.54
CA MET A 510 -25.01 7.77 -7.04
C MET A 510 -25.28 9.17 -6.48
N ALA A 511 -24.90 9.41 -5.24
CA ALA A 511 -25.27 10.61 -4.48
C ALA A 511 -24.06 11.44 -4.02
N HIS A 512 -22.83 11.03 -4.35
CA HIS A 512 -21.60 11.65 -3.82
C HIS A 512 -21.58 11.69 -2.29
N ALA A 513 -22.08 10.63 -1.65
CA ALA A 513 -21.93 10.47 -0.21
C ALA A 513 -20.43 10.45 0.17
N PRO A 514 -20.06 10.97 1.35
CA PRO A 514 -18.70 10.85 1.87
C PRO A 514 -18.25 9.38 1.91
N LEU A 515 -16.99 9.11 1.56
CA LEU A 515 -16.45 7.76 1.64
C LEU A 515 -16.45 7.22 3.06
N TYR A 516 -16.08 8.07 4.02
CA TYR A 516 -15.88 7.71 5.42
C TYR A 516 -16.69 8.62 6.35
N PRO A 517 -17.01 8.16 7.58
CA PRO A 517 -17.73 8.97 8.55
C PRO A 517 -16.95 10.20 9.01
N ASN A 518 -17.67 11.30 9.22
CA ASN A 518 -17.12 12.50 9.86
C ASN A 518 -16.79 12.22 11.33
N ALA A 519 -15.80 12.94 11.86
CA ALA A 519 -15.44 12.88 13.28
C ALA A 519 -16.62 13.20 14.20
N ALA A 520 -16.83 12.34 15.20
CA ALA A 520 -17.85 12.52 16.23
C ALA A 520 -17.28 13.26 17.45
N GLN A 521 -18.11 14.08 18.09
CA GLN A 521 -17.80 14.62 19.41
C GLN A 521 -17.98 13.53 20.47
N ARG A 522 -16.95 13.27 21.28
CA ARG A 522 -16.97 12.27 22.37
C ARG A 522 -16.59 12.94 23.69
N SER A 523 -17.20 12.49 24.79
CA SER A 523 -17.01 13.10 26.11
C SER A 523 -15.65 12.78 26.72
N ALA A 524 -15.21 13.59 27.68
CA ALA A 524 -14.00 13.34 28.45
C ALA A 524 -14.01 11.98 29.17
N THR A 525 -15.18 11.49 29.58
CA THR A 525 -15.36 10.17 30.20
C THR A 525 -14.94 9.04 29.26
N VAL A 526 -15.23 9.14 27.96
CA VAL A 526 -14.78 8.15 26.97
C VAL A 526 -13.26 8.14 26.88
N GLY A 527 -12.63 9.32 26.89
CA GLY A 527 -11.15 9.44 26.91
C GLY A 527 -10.49 8.83 28.15
N ALA A 528 -11.08 9.01 29.33
CA ALA A 528 -10.55 8.39 30.56
C ALA A 528 -10.66 6.85 30.52
N HIS A 529 -11.77 6.33 29.99
CA HIS A 529 -11.97 4.89 29.82
C HIS A 529 -11.02 4.30 28.77
N GLU A 530 -10.81 4.99 27.64
CA GLU A 530 -9.84 4.62 26.59
C GLU A 530 -8.44 4.45 27.18
N ALA A 531 -7.91 5.47 27.86
CA ALA A 531 -6.56 5.40 28.43
C ALA A 531 -6.41 4.27 29.46
N THR A 532 -7.45 4.05 30.28
CA THR A 532 -7.47 2.94 31.27
C THR A 532 -7.49 1.57 30.59
N ALA A 533 -8.30 1.40 29.53
CA ALA A 533 -8.41 0.16 28.79
C ALA A 533 -7.10 -0.17 28.06
N ILE A 534 -6.52 0.81 27.34
CA ILE A 534 -5.21 0.68 26.68
C ILE A 534 -4.14 0.27 27.70
N GLY A 535 -4.11 0.92 28.86
CA GLY A 535 -3.16 0.62 29.95
C GLY A 535 -3.17 -0.85 30.38
N ARG A 536 -4.32 -1.54 30.34
CA ARG A 536 -4.44 -2.97 30.68
C ARG A 536 -3.84 -3.86 29.59
N HIS A 537 -4.08 -3.54 28.31
CA HIS A 537 -3.55 -4.33 27.19
C HIS A 537 -2.02 -4.24 27.07
N ILE A 538 -1.44 -3.09 27.40
CA ILE A 538 0.01 -2.88 27.29
C ILE A 538 0.80 -3.27 28.56
N ALA A 539 0.10 -3.62 29.66
CA ALA A 539 0.74 -3.98 30.91
C ALA A 539 1.83 -5.06 30.79
N PRO A 540 1.68 -6.10 29.94
CA PRO A 540 2.73 -7.10 29.74
C PRO A 540 4.06 -6.54 29.23
N PHE A 541 4.03 -5.47 28.42
CA PHE A 541 5.23 -4.83 27.86
C PHE A 541 5.86 -3.79 28.78
N ARG A 542 5.14 -3.38 29.83
CA ARG A 542 5.63 -2.43 30.84
C ARG A 542 6.25 -3.10 32.06
N ALA A 543 6.05 -4.40 32.24
CA ALA A 543 6.39 -5.12 33.46
C ALA A 543 7.91 -5.31 33.72
N ASP A 544 8.78 -4.67 32.94
CA ASP A 544 10.25 -4.86 33.02
C ASP A 544 11.05 -3.57 33.26
N THR A 545 10.49 -2.61 34.02
CA THR A 545 11.29 -1.49 34.56
C THR A 545 11.91 -1.78 35.93
N GLY A 546 12.01 -3.05 36.35
CA GLY A 546 12.84 -3.44 37.49
C GLY A 546 12.25 -4.53 38.37
N ALA A 547 12.69 -5.77 38.13
CA ALA A 547 13.03 -6.74 39.17
C ALA A 547 13.82 -7.87 38.50
N GLY A 548 15.14 -7.76 38.47
CA GLY A 548 15.98 -8.95 38.33
C GLY A 548 15.80 -9.88 39.54
N PRO A 549 16.11 -11.18 39.43
CA PRO A 549 16.48 -11.94 40.62
C PRO A 549 17.73 -11.34 41.30
#